data_AF-A0A9K3I3N0-F1
#
_entry.id   AF-A0A9K3I3N0-F1
#
_cell.length_a   1.000
_cell.length_b   1.000
_cell.length_c   1.000
_cell.angle_alpha   90.00
_cell.angle_beta   90.00
_cell.angle_gamma   90.00
#
_symmetry.space_group_name_H-M   'P 1'
#
loop_
_entity.id
_entity.type
_entity.pdbx_description
1 polymer ?
#
loop_
_entity_poly.entity_id
_entity_poly.type
_entity_poly.pdbx_seq_one_letter_code
_entity_poly.pdbx_strand_id
1 'polypeptide(L)' 'MMHQLLQEMGRNIVGVESKDPAKRSRVWHDVESYQMLSKEEGSSTIEGLALDMRKLKQGMLFEV' A
#
# COMPACT_ATOMS: atom_id res chain seq x y z
N MET A 1 13.25 -8.38 11.56
CA MET A 1 13.19 -6.90 11.50
C MET A 1 13.98 -6.47 10.28
N MET A 2 13.34 -5.85 9.28
CA MET A 2 14.06 -5.32 8.13
C MET A 2 14.75 -4.02 8.54
N HIS A 3 16.03 -3.86 8.19
CA HIS A 3 16.77 -2.65 8.51
C HIS A 3 16.12 -1.43 7.83
N GLN A 4 16.05 -0.28 8.52
CA GLN A 4 15.37 0.92 8.02
C GLN A 4 15.91 1.38 6.64
N LEU A 5 17.24 1.39 6.47
CA LEU A 5 17.86 1.73 5.18
C LEU A 5 17.44 0.81 4.03
N LEU A 6 17.34 -0.50 4.27
CA LEU A 6 16.88 -1.45 3.25
C LEU A 6 15.41 -1.23 2.92
N GLN A 7 14.61 -0.89 3.93
CA GLN A 7 13.20 -0.58 3.74
C GLN A 7 13.00 0.71 2.91
N GLU A 8 13.78 1.75 3.19
CA GLU A 8 13.79 2.99 2.41
C GLU A 8 14.26 2.77 0.99
N MET A 9 15.31 1.97 0.78
CA MET A 9 15.77 1.59 -0.54
C MET A 9 14.65 0.90 -1.34
N GLY A 10 13.97 -0.08 -0.74
CA GLY A 10 12.84 -0.76 -1.37
C GLY A 10 11.70 0.19 -1.75
N ARG A 11 11.33 1.11 -0.85
CA ARG A 11 10.32 2.14 -1.13
C ARG A 11 10.74 3.07 -2.27
N ASN A 12 12.01 3.47 -2.31
CA ASN A 12 12.52 4.35 -3.37
C ASN A 12 12.48 3.66 -4.74
N ILE A 13 12.86 2.38 -4.82
CA ILE A 13 12.81 1.61 -6.08
C ILE A 13 11.37 1.60 -6.62
N VAL A 14 10.40 1.25 -5.78
CA VAL A 14 9.00 1.16 -6.22
C VAL A 14 8.39 2.55 -6.47
N GLY A 15 8.86 3.59 -5.76
CA GLY A 15 8.46 4.97 -6.00
C GLY A 15 8.88 5.52 -7.37
N VAL A 16 9.94 4.97 -7.96
CA VAL A 16 10.42 5.34 -9.31
C VAL A 16 9.55 4.71 -10.41
N GLU A 17 8.89 3.59 -10.15
CA GLU A 17 8.04 2.91 -11.15
C GLU A 17 6.92 3.80 -11.66
N SER A 18 6.28 4.55 -10.75
CA SER A 18 5.20 5.46 -11.10
C SER A 18 4.96 6.49 -10.00
N LYS A 19 4.54 7.70 -10.39
CA LYS A 19 3.97 8.68 -9.45
C LYS A 19 2.59 8.26 -8.94
N ASP A 20 1.85 7.52 -9.77
CA ASP A 20 0.54 6.96 -9.47
C ASP A 20 0.70 5.62 -8.73
N PRO A 21 0.26 5.50 -7.46
CA PRO A 21 0.31 4.27 -6.67
C PRO A 21 -0.37 3.07 -7.33
N ALA A 22 -1.45 3.31 -8.08
CA ALA A 22 -2.22 2.24 -8.72
C ALA A 22 -1.49 1.57 -9.88
N LYS A 23 -0.37 2.17 -10.33
CA LYS A 23 0.46 1.67 -11.43
C LYS A 23 1.80 1.10 -10.94
N ARG A 24 1.98 0.96 -9.62
CA ARG A 24 3.19 0.38 -9.02
C ARG A 24 3.01 -1.11 -8.79
N SER A 25 4.13 -1.83 -8.77
CA SER A 25 4.20 -3.22 -8.36
C SER A 25 3.83 -3.42 -6.90
N ARG A 26 4.10 -2.43 -6.03
CA ARG A 26 3.82 -2.52 -4.59
C ARG A 26 3.30 -1.20 -4.03
N VAL A 27 2.38 -1.30 -3.07
CA VAL A 27 1.86 -0.14 -2.32
C VAL A 27 2.05 -0.39 -0.83
N TRP A 28 2.65 0.59 -0.14
CA TRP A 28 2.90 0.51 1.30
C TRP A 28 2.24 1.63 2.10
N HIS A 29 1.61 2.60 1.43
CA HIS A 29 0.97 3.70 2.11
C HIS A 29 -0.43 3.25 2.55
N ASP A 30 -0.64 3.15 3.87
CA ASP A 30 -1.86 2.62 4.47
C ASP A 30 -3.13 3.09 3.77
N VAL A 31 -3.27 4.40 3.54
CA VAL A 31 -4.46 4.99 2.89
C VAL A 31 -4.67 4.47 1.46
N GLU A 32 -3.60 4.36 0.67
CA GLU A 32 -3.69 3.90 -0.72
C GLU A 32 -4.01 2.41 -0.77
N SER A 33 -3.34 1.63 0.08
CA SER A 33 -3.60 0.18 0.21
C SER A 33 -5.04 -0.10 0.64
N TYR A 34 -5.61 0.66 1.59
CA TYR A 34 -7.01 0.50 1.99
C TYR A 34 -7.98 0.94 0.90
N GLN A 35 -7.75 2.08 0.27
CA GLN A 35 -8.61 2.57 -0.81
C GLN A 35 -8.68 1.58 -1.97
N MET A 36 -7.57 0.91 -2.32
CA MET A 36 -7.56 -0.12 -3.35
C MET A 36 -8.38 -1.35 -2.97
N LEU A 37 -8.29 -1.80 -1.71
CA LEU A 37 -9.11 -2.91 -1.23
C LEU A 37 -10.59 -2.55 -1.18
N SER A 38 -10.94 -1.33 -0.78
CA SER A 38 -12.33 -0.87 -0.66
C SER A 38 -13.01 -0.61 -2.00
N LYS A 39 -12.26 -0.23 -3.04
CA LYS A 39 -12.84 0.12 -4.34
C LYS A 39 -13.16 -1.08 -5.24
N GLU A 40 -12.81 -2.30 -4.82
CA GLU A 40 -12.83 -3.53 -5.65
C GLU A 40 -12.10 -3.39 -7.02
N GLU A 41 -11.40 -2.28 -7.21
CA GLU A 41 -10.71 -1.93 -8.44
C GLU A 41 -9.32 -2.58 -8.38
N GLY A 42 -9.28 -3.85 -8.77
CA GLY A 42 -8.02 -4.58 -8.86
C GLY A 42 -7.06 -3.88 -9.82
N SER A 43 -5.84 -3.61 -9.37
CA SER A 43 -4.77 -3.19 -10.28
C SER A 43 -4.08 -4.42 -10.85
N SER A 44 -3.98 -4.48 -12.18
CA SER A 44 -3.20 -5.53 -12.87
C SER A 44 -1.70 -5.41 -12.65
N THR A 45 -1.23 -4.29 -12.09
CA THR A 45 0.19 -4.04 -11.85
C THR A 45 0.64 -4.40 -10.44
N ILE A 46 -0.29 -4.47 -9.47
CA ILE A 46 0.06 -4.67 -8.06
C ILE A 46 0.32 -6.15 -7.78
N GLU A 47 1.53 -6.43 -7.31
CA GLU A 47 1.99 -7.73 -6.85
C GLU A 47 1.94 -7.85 -5.31
N GLY A 48 1.93 -6.72 -4.59
CA GLY A 48 1.94 -6.74 -3.12
C GLY A 48 1.45 -5.46 -2.45
N LEU A 49 0.79 -5.64 -1.30
CA LEU A 49 0.24 -4.56 -0.46
C LEU A 49 0.76 -4.68 0.97
N ALA A 50 1.18 -3.56 1.57
CA ALA A 50 1.41 -3.48 3.01
C ALA A 50 0.19 -2.83 3.70
N LEU A 51 -0.24 -3.42 4.82
CA LEU A 51 -1.41 -3.02 5.59
C LEU A 51 -1.08 -3.04 7.09
N ASP A 52 -1.42 -1.99 7.81
CA ASP A 52 -1.44 -2.03 9.28
C ASP A 52 -2.75 -2.65 9.77
N MET A 53 -2.73 -3.93 10.14
CA MET A 53 -3.94 -4.63 10.61
C MET A 53 -4.65 -3.97 11.80
N ARG A 54 -3.97 -3.10 12.57
CA ARG A 54 -4.62 -2.31 13.64
C ARG A 54 -5.47 -1.20 13.07
N LYS A 55 -5.00 -0.54 12.01
CA LYS A 55 -5.75 0.49 11.27
C LYS A 55 -6.87 -0.11 10.45
N LEU A 56 -6.70 -1.32 9.91
CA LEU A 56 -7.78 -2.04 9.23
C LEU A 56 -8.99 -2.23 10.16
N LYS A 57 -8.74 -2.66 11.41
CA LYS A 57 -9.79 -2.81 12.43
C LYS A 57 -10.44 -1.47 12.85
N GLN A 58 -9.72 -0.36 12.72
CA GLN A 58 -10.23 0.98 12.99
C GLN A 58 -10.95 1.61 11.79
N GLY A 59 -10.57 1.28 10.56
CA GLY A 59 -11.27 1.69 9.34
C GLY A 59 -12.68 1.09 9.25
N MET A 60 -12.90 -0.08 9.86
CA MET A 60 -14.24 -0.67 10.06
C MET A 60 -15.11 0.07 11.11
N LEU A 61 -14.59 1.11 11.78
CA LEU A 61 -15.33 1.91 12.76
C LEU A 61 -15.78 3.28 12.24
N PHE A 62 -15.38 3.66 11.01
CA PHE A 62 -15.84 4.90 10.37
C PHE A 62 -16.93 4.66 9.31
N GLU A 63 -17.37 3.41 9.15
CA GLU A 63 -18.64 3.07 8.49
C GLU A 63 -19.64 2.58 9.55
N VAL A 64 -20.15 3.51 10.37
CA VAL A 64 -21.43 3.40 11.08
C VAL A 64 -22.12 4.75 11.06
#